data_AF-A0A1U7M4W2-F1
#
_entry.id   AF-A0A1U7M4W2-F1
#
_cell.length_a   1.000
_cell.length_b   1.000
_cell.length_c   1.000
_cell.angle_alpha   90.00
_cell.angle_beta   90.00
_cell.angle_gamma   90.00
#
_symmetry.space_group_name_H-M   'P 1'
#
loop_
_entity.id
_entity.type
_entity.pdbx_description
1 polymer ?
#
loop_
_entity_poly.entity_id
_entity_poly.type
_entity_poly.pdbx_seq_one_letter_code
_entity_poly.pdbx_strand_id
1 'polypeptide(L)'
;MKEKFRVFLFGVLLFGLSVFNILSPNKTFSDRENRFLEKFPELNLESITNGKFNEKFQKYSSDQFIFRDDWISLKTRIDLIGFKKDNGRVYFGKDDYLFAVEEPVDRKRFLKNMEKINKLKREVSFPLDIMLVPTKATVLEDKLPPKAPILDEELILEQINSKLDKEINLISPIDLLRLKNKESIYYKTDHHYTSLGAFYTYSEYMESI
;
A
#
# COMPACT_ATOMS: atom_id res chain seq x y z
N MET A 1 -35.44 21.01 27.93
CA MET A 1 -35.45 19.57 28.32
C MET A 1 -34.90 18.65 27.23
N LYS A 2 -35.38 18.72 25.98
CA LYS A 2 -34.90 17.85 24.88
C LYS A 2 -33.40 17.96 24.59
N GLU A 3 -32.82 19.15 24.70
CA GLU A 3 -31.38 19.38 24.49
C GLU A 3 -30.52 18.77 25.61
N LYS A 4 -30.87 19.04 26.88
CA LYS A 4 -30.19 18.44 28.04
C LYS A 4 -30.23 16.91 27.99
N PHE A 5 -31.35 16.33 27.54
CA PHE A 5 -31.47 14.89 27.34
C PHE A 5 -30.55 14.36 26.22
N ARG A 6 -30.45 15.06 25.07
CA ARG A 6 -29.53 14.68 23.98
C ARG A 6 -28.06 14.74 24.41
N VAL A 7 -27.68 15.80 25.12
CA VAL A 7 -26.32 15.96 25.65
C VAL A 7 -26.00 14.85 26.64
N PHE A 8 -26.93 14.55 27.56
CA PHE A 8 -26.77 13.47 28.52
C PHE A 8 -26.61 12.11 27.82
N LEU A 9 -27.49 11.79 26.86
CA LEU A 9 -27.42 10.53 26.10
C LEU A 9 -26.09 10.39 25.34
N PHE A 10 -25.65 11.46 24.68
CA PHE A 10 -24.37 11.49 23.97
C PHE A 10 -23.18 11.29 24.93
N GLY A 11 -23.21 11.95 26.09
CA GLY A 11 -22.19 11.79 27.13
C GLY A 11 -22.12 10.36 27.67
N VAL A 12 -23.27 9.74 27.95
CA VAL A 12 -23.34 8.34 28.39
C VAL A 12 -22.79 7.40 27.33
N LEU A 13 -23.11 7.64 26.05
CA LEU A 13 -22.59 6.83 24.94
C LEU A 13 -21.07 6.95 24.80
N LEU A 14 -20.52 8.17 24.84
CA LEU A 14 -19.07 8.39 24.76
C LEU A 14 -18.33 7.78 25.95
N PHE A 15 -18.86 7.98 27.17
CA PHE A 15 -18.27 7.44 28.38
C PHE A 15 -18.32 5.90 28.36
N GLY A 16 -19.48 5.34 28.01
CA GLY A 16 -19.66 3.89 27.89
C GLY A 16 -18.71 3.27 26.88
N LEU A 17 -18.59 3.85 25.68
CA LEU A 17 -17.63 3.40 24.67
C LEU A 17 -16.18 3.50 25.16
N SER A 18 -15.82 4.58 25.86
CA SER A 18 -14.46 4.77 26.38
C SER A 18 -14.11 3.73 27.44
N VAL A 19 -15.02 3.50 28.41
CA VAL A 19 -14.84 2.47 29.45
C VAL A 19 -14.74 1.09 28.80
N PHE A 20 -15.62 0.79 27.85
CA PHE A 20 -15.61 -0.51 27.18
C PHE A 20 -14.37 -0.72 26.33
N ASN A 21 -13.84 0.32 25.68
CA ASN A 21 -12.56 0.28 24.96
C ASN A 21 -11.38 -0.03 25.90
N ILE A 22 -11.33 0.60 27.07
CA ILE A 22 -10.25 0.36 28.06
C ILE A 22 -10.32 -1.06 28.64
N LEU A 23 -11.52 -1.59 28.86
CA LEU A 23 -11.72 -2.94 29.40
C LEU A 23 -11.57 -4.05 28.35
N SER A 24 -11.61 -3.70 27.06
CA SER A 24 -11.49 -4.68 25.98
C SER A 24 -10.07 -5.23 25.89
N PRO A 25 -9.89 -6.54 25.68
CA PRO A 25 -8.57 -7.14 25.58
C PRO A 25 -7.86 -6.66 24.30
N ASN A 26 -6.58 -6.33 24.44
CA ASN A 26 -5.75 -5.93 23.31
C ASN A 26 -5.53 -7.10 22.35
N LYS A 27 -5.70 -6.84 21.06
CA LYS A 27 -5.35 -7.76 19.98
C LYS A 27 -3.86 -7.63 19.67
N THR A 28 -3.20 -8.76 19.45
CA THR A 28 -1.77 -8.80 19.09
C THR A 28 -1.54 -8.74 17.58
N PHE A 29 -2.44 -9.36 16.82
CA PHE A 29 -2.33 -9.51 15.36
C PHE A 29 -3.66 -9.18 14.69
N SER A 30 -3.58 -8.62 13.47
CA SER A 30 -4.73 -8.38 12.61
C SER A 30 -4.65 -9.28 11.39
N ASP A 31 -5.58 -10.24 11.29
CA ASP A 31 -5.69 -11.12 10.12
C ASP A 31 -6.09 -10.34 8.87
N ARG A 32 -6.91 -9.28 9.02
CA ARG A 32 -7.38 -8.45 7.89
C ARG A 32 -6.27 -7.59 7.29
N GLU A 33 -5.33 -7.14 8.11
CA GLU A 33 -4.19 -6.33 7.65
C GLU A 33 -2.89 -7.13 7.54
N ASN A 34 -2.90 -8.40 7.93
CA ASN A 34 -1.73 -9.28 7.99
C ASN A 34 -0.51 -8.62 8.68
N ARG A 35 -0.73 -8.04 9.88
CA ARG A 35 0.34 -7.37 10.64
C ARG A 35 0.11 -7.45 12.15
N PHE A 36 1.21 -7.27 12.90
CA PHE A 36 1.15 -7.03 14.33
C PHE A 36 0.58 -5.64 14.63
N LEU A 37 -0.27 -5.59 15.66
CA LEU A 37 -0.87 -4.36 16.14
C LEU A 37 0.03 -3.70 17.18
N GLU A 38 0.00 -2.37 17.21
CA GLU A 38 0.80 -1.60 18.16
C GLU A 38 0.38 -1.95 19.59
N LYS A 39 1.39 -2.11 20.47
CA LYS A 39 1.19 -2.34 21.90
C LYS A 39 1.26 -1.01 22.65
N PHE A 40 0.83 -1.02 23.91
CA PHE A 40 0.94 0.17 24.74
C PHE A 40 2.42 0.61 24.81
N PRO A 41 2.75 1.87 24.44
CA PRO A 41 4.14 2.32 24.42
C PRO A 41 4.70 2.44 25.83
N GLU A 42 5.97 2.06 25.99
CA GLU A 42 6.68 2.26 27.26
C GLU A 42 6.80 3.76 27.59
N LEU A 43 6.57 4.09 28.86
CA LEU A 43 6.70 5.45 29.37
C LEU A 43 8.18 5.77 29.56
N ASN A 44 8.78 6.48 28.59
CA ASN A 44 10.14 7.00 28.68
C ASN A 44 10.11 8.53 28.53
N LEU A 45 10.70 9.25 29.49
CA LEU A 45 10.77 10.72 29.50
C LEU A 45 11.36 11.30 28.20
N GLU A 46 12.38 10.66 27.63
CA GLU A 46 12.97 11.07 26.35
C GLU A 46 11.98 10.87 25.20
N SER A 47 11.21 9.78 25.20
CA SER A 47 10.20 9.50 24.17
C SER A 47 8.99 10.44 24.22
N ILE A 48 8.69 10.98 25.41
CA ILE A 48 7.61 11.93 25.63
C ILE A 48 8.03 13.31 25.10
N THR A 49 9.24 13.76 25.44
CA THR A 49 9.73 15.08 25.02
C THR A 49 10.04 15.15 23.53
N ASN A 50 10.43 14.04 22.90
CA ASN A 50 10.69 13.98 21.46
C ASN A 50 9.47 13.59 20.59
N GLY A 51 8.28 13.42 21.20
CA GLY A 51 7.03 13.15 20.48
C GLY A 51 6.79 11.70 20.04
N LYS A 52 7.80 10.82 20.14
CA LYS A 52 7.67 9.40 19.74
C LYS A 52 6.62 8.65 20.55
N PHE A 53 6.43 9.02 21.83
CA PHE A 53 5.36 8.45 22.65
C PHE A 53 3.98 8.76 22.05
N ASN A 54 3.74 10.00 21.64
CA ASN A 54 2.45 10.40 21.08
C ASN A 54 2.14 9.67 19.77
N GLU A 55 3.12 9.54 18.87
CA GLU A 55 2.96 8.80 17.62
C GLU A 55 2.58 7.33 17.87
N LYS A 56 3.33 6.66 18.76
CA LYS A 56 3.04 5.27 19.14
C LYS A 56 1.71 5.13 19.86
N PHE A 57 1.38 6.06 20.75
CA PHE A 57 0.13 6.03 21.50
C PHE A 57 -1.08 6.25 20.59
N GLN A 58 -1.00 7.15 19.60
CA GLN A 58 -2.06 7.33 18.61
C GLN A 58 -2.25 6.06 17.77
N LYS A 59 -1.16 5.43 17.35
CA LYS A 59 -1.21 4.17 16.60
C LYS A 59 -1.79 3.03 17.44
N TYR A 60 -1.36 2.90 18.69
CA TYR A 60 -1.93 1.97 19.67
C TYR A 60 -3.43 2.20 19.87
N SER A 61 -3.85 3.42 20.15
CA SER A 61 -5.25 3.76 20.38
C SER A 61 -6.12 3.46 19.16
N SER A 62 -5.61 3.74 17.95
CA SER A 62 -6.27 3.41 16.69
C SER A 62 -6.35 1.90 16.44
N ASP A 63 -5.28 1.15 16.72
CA ASP A 63 -5.19 -0.30 16.51
C ASP A 63 -6.06 -1.10 17.48
N GLN A 64 -6.11 -0.66 18.74
CA GLN A 64 -6.85 -1.34 19.81
C GLN A 64 -8.27 -0.81 19.98
N PHE A 65 -8.73 0.11 19.13
CA PHE A 65 -10.07 0.67 19.23
C PHE A 65 -11.13 -0.42 19.08
N ILE A 66 -12.13 -0.38 19.96
CA ILE A 66 -13.18 -1.37 19.97
C ILE A 66 -14.01 -1.36 18.67
N PHE A 67 -14.30 -2.54 18.14
CA PHE A 67 -15.01 -2.74 16.88
C PHE A 67 -14.38 -1.99 15.69
N ARG A 68 -13.07 -1.72 15.74
CA ARG A 68 -12.33 -1.02 14.68
C ARG A 68 -12.64 -1.55 13.28
N ASP A 69 -12.65 -2.87 13.13
CA ASP A 69 -12.92 -3.53 11.86
C ASP A 69 -14.33 -3.23 11.32
N ASP A 70 -15.32 -3.12 12.20
CA ASP A 70 -16.69 -2.76 11.88
C ASP A 70 -16.79 -1.28 11.51
N TRP A 71 -16.10 -0.40 12.24
CA TRP A 71 -16.01 1.03 11.92
C TRP A 71 -15.38 1.27 10.55
N ILE A 72 -14.27 0.59 10.24
CA ILE A 72 -13.61 0.65 8.94
C ILE A 72 -14.55 0.13 7.84
N SER A 73 -15.26 -0.96 8.09
CA SER A 73 -16.19 -1.55 7.13
C SER A 73 -17.40 -0.65 6.88
N LEU A 74 -17.97 -0.05 7.93
CA LEU A 74 -19.07 0.91 7.83
C LEU A 74 -18.65 2.15 7.05
N LYS A 75 -17.50 2.74 7.39
CA LYS A 75 -16.93 3.89 6.66
C LYS A 75 -16.77 3.54 5.18
N THR A 76 -16.18 2.38 4.87
CA THR A 76 -15.96 1.95 3.48
C THR A 76 -17.27 1.79 2.73
N ARG A 77 -18.32 1.21 3.33
CA ARG A 77 -19.65 1.11 2.71
C ARG A 77 -20.25 2.48 2.44
N ILE A 78 -20.15 3.42 3.38
CA ILE A 78 -20.61 4.80 3.20
C ILE A 78 -19.84 5.48 2.06
N ASP A 79 -18.52 5.31 2.01
CA ASP A 79 -17.67 5.86 0.95
C ASP A 79 -18.07 5.30 -0.44
N LEU A 80 -18.34 3.99 -0.54
CA LEU A 80 -18.81 3.35 -1.77
C LEU A 80 -20.22 3.81 -2.20
N ILE A 81 -21.17 3.91 -1.26
CA ILE A 81 -22.52 4.45 -1.51
C ILE A 81 -22.43 5.91 -1.99
N GLY A 82 -21.48 6.67 -1.43
CA GLY A 82 -21.18 8.03 -1.85
C GLY A 82 -20.40 8.15 -3.16
N PHE A 83 -20.19 7.04 -3.89
CA PHE A 83 -19.41 6.98 -5.13
C PHE A 83 -17.98 7.53 -5.02
N LYS A 84 -17.38 7.47 -3.82
CA LYS A 84 -15.95 7.76 -3.69
C LYS A 84 -15.17 6.75 -4.51
N LYS A 85 -14.09 7.24 -5.13
CA LYS A 85 -13.21 6.44 -5.99
C LYS A 85 -12.00 5.88 -5.25
N ASP A 86 -11.78 6.30 -4.01
CA ASP A 86 -10.67 5.88 -3.16
C ASP A 86 -10.99 6.10 -1.68
N ASN A 87 -10.12 5.57 -0.82
CA ASN A 87 -10.11 5.82 0.62
C ASN A 87 -8.80 6.46 1.11
N GLY A 88 -8.02 7.05 0.20
CA GLY A 88 -6.67 7.59 0.43
C GLY A 88 -5.54 6.56 0.43
N ARG A 89 -5.84 5.25 0.47
CA ARG A 89 -4.84 4.17 0.40
C ARG A 89 -4.97 3.33 -0.86
N VAL A 90 -6.20 3.11 -1.31
CA VAL A 90 -6.50 2.36 -2.53
C VAL A 90 -7.59 3.04 -3.34
N TYR A 91 -7.52 2.91 -4.66
CA TYR A 91 -8.60 3.20 -5.59
C TYR A 91 -9.56 2.01 -5.70
N PHE A 92 -10.86 2.29 -5.80
CA PHE A 92 -11.93 1.31 -6.04
C PHE A 92 -12.19 1.20 -7.55
N GLY A 93 -11.53 0.23 -8.19
CA GLY A 93 -11.66 -0.02 -9.62
C GLY A 93 -12.87 -0.88 -9.99
N LYS A 94 -13.02 -1.13 -11.29
CA LYS A 94 -14.02 -2.05 -11.85
C LYS A 94 -13.73 -3.49 -11.45
N ASP A 95 -14.74 -4.36 -11.55
CA ASP A 95 -14.64 -5.81 -11.30
C ASP A 95 -14.06 -6.19 -9.92
N ASP A 96 -14.33 -5.37 -8.92
CA ASP A 96 -13.85 -5.51 -7.52
C ASP A 96 -12.33 -5.37 -7.34
N TYR A 97 -11.61 -4.76 -8.30
CA TYR A 97 -10.19 -4.51 -8.14
C TYR A 97 -9.91 -3.33 -7.20
N LEU A 98 -8.93 -3.51 -6.32
CA LEU A 98 -8.35 -2.46 -5.49
C LEU A 98 -6.96 -2.11 -5.98
N PHE A 99 -6.69 -0.84 -6.27
CA PHE A 99 -5.37 -0.40 -6.73
C PHE A 99 -4.69 0.42 -5.66
N ALA A 100 -3.43 0.12 -5.34
CA ALA A 100 -2.68 0.94 -4.39
C ALA A 100 -2.53 2.37 -4.91
N VAL A 101 -2.69 3.35 -4.03
CA VAL A 101 -2.29 4.74 -4.31
C VAL A 101 -0.79 4.81 -4.07
N GLU A 102 -0.02 4.92 -5.14
CA GLU A 102 1.45 4.97 -5.06
C GLU A 102 1.95 6.33 -4.60
N GLU A 103 3.00 6.32 -3.79
CA GLU A 103 3.69 7.54 -3.38
C GLU A 103 4.56 8.08 -4.54
N PRO A 104 4.72 9.42 -4.65
CA PRO A 104 5.65 9.99 -5.60
C PRO A 104 7.07 9.46 -5.44
N VAL A 105 7.78 9.28 -6.55
CA VAL A 105 9.18 8.84 -6.53
C VAL A 105 10.05 9.86 -5.82
N ASP A 106 10.63 9.48 -4.67
CA ASP A 106 11.67 10.26 -4.01
C ASP A 106 12.92 10.31 -4.91
N ARG A 107 13.18 11.49 -5.48
CA ARG A 107 14.29 11.71 -6.41
C ARG A 107 15.66 11.48 -5.79
N LYS A 108 15.86 11.81 -4.51
CA LYS A 108 17.14 11.60 -3.82
C LYS A 108 17.38 10.10 -3.63
N ARG A 109 16.36 9.37 -3.18
CA ARG A 109 16.42 7.91 -3.05
C ARG A 109 16.64 7.23 -4.40
N PHE A 110 15.92 7.68 -5.43
CA PHE A 110 16.05 7.17 -6.80
C PHE A 110 17.50 7.27 -7.32
N LEU A 111 18.09 8.47 -7.26
CA LEU A 111 19.47 8.68 -7.73
C LEU A 111 20.48 7.85 -6.92
N LYS A 112 20.32 7.79 -5.60
CA LYS A 112 21.17 6.98 -4.72
C LYS A 112 21.06 5.48 -5.07
N ASN A 113 19.89 4.99 -5.43
CA ASN A 113 19.70 3.60 -5.84
C ASN A 113 20.42 3.31 -7.16
N MET A 114 20.29 4.19 -8.16
CA MET A 114 20.99 4.03 -9.45
C MET A 114 22.52 3.99 -9.26
N GLU A 115 23.06 4.88 -8.43
CA GLU A 115 24.49 4.88 -8.11
C GLU A 115 24.94 3.55 -7.47
N LYS A 116 24.16 3.03 -6.52
CA LYS A 116 24.44 1.75 -5.85
C LYS A 116 24.40 0.57 -6.81
N ILE A 117 23.42 0.53 -7.71
CA ILE A 117 23.29 -0.54 -8.71
C ILE A 117 24.48 -0.51 -9.67
N ASN A 118 24.85 0.67 -10.18
CA ASN A 118 26.03 0.80 -11.05
C ASN A 118 27.33 0.45 -10.31
N LYS A 119 27.42 0.78 -9.01
CA LYS A 119 28.55 0.35 -8.19
C LYS A 119 28.61 -1.17 -8.07
N LEU A 120 27.49 -1.83 -7.79
CA LEU A 120 27.40 -3.28 -7.74
C LEU A 120 27.88 -3.90 -9.05
N LYS A 121 27.43 -3.38 -10.21
CA LYS A 121 27.86 -3.87 -11.52
C LYS A 121 29.38 -3.81 -11.74
N ARG A 122 30.06 -2.79 -11.20
CA ARG A 122 31.53 -2.66 -11.29
C ARG A 122 32.27 -3.62 -10.35
N GLU A 123 31.64 -4.04 -9.26
CA GLU A 123 32.24 -4.92 -8.24
C GLU A 123 32.07 -6.41 -8.58
N VAL A 124 31.12 -6.76 -9.45
CA VAL A 124 30.85 -8.14 -9.88
C VAL A 124 31.37 -8.40 -11.28
N SER A 125 31.87 -9.61 -11.52
CA SER A 125 32.37 -10.06 -12.83
C SER A 125 31.34 -10.84 -13.65
N PHE A 126 30.20 -11.19 -13.06
CA PHE A 126 29.13 -11.93 -13.73
C PHE A 126 28.09 -10.98 -14.36
N PRO A 127 27.33 -11.44 -15.37
CA PRO A 127 26.22 -10.68 -15.94
C PRO A 127 25.20 -10.28 -14.86
N LEU A 128 24.71 -9.05 -14.93
CA LEU A 128 23.72 -8.52 -13.99
C LEU A 128 22.48 -8.08 -14.76
N ASP A 129 21.39 -8.81 -14.54
CA ASP A 129 20.08 -8.46 -15.07
C ASP A 129 19.22 -7.84 -13.98
N ILE A 130 18.36 -6.92 -14.38
CA ILE A 130 17.36 -6.32 -13.51
C ILE A 130 16.02 -6.40 -14.22
N MET A 131 15.08 -7.12 -13.63
CA MET A 131 13.70 -7.12 -14.07
C MET A 131 12.85 -6.27 -13.12
N LEU A 132 12.14 -5.29 -13.67
CA LEU A 132 11.20 -4.47 -12.91
C LEU A 132 9.78 -4.87 -13.28
N VAL A 133 9.11 -5.53 -12.33
CA VAL A 133 7.72 -5.96 -12.48
C VAL A 133 6.80 -4.75 -12.28
N PRO A 134 5.90 -4.45 -13.23
CA PRO A 134 5.03 -3.29 -13.13
C PRO A 134 3.96 -3.46 -12.06
N THR A 135 3.46 -2.34 -11.57
CA THR A 135 2.31 -2.37 -10.68
C THR A 135 1.04 -2.77 -11.44
N LYS A 136 0.07 -3.27 -10.68
CA LYS A 136 -1.27 -3.60 -11.18
C LYS A 136 -1.94 -2.42 -11.87
N ALA A 137 -1.68 -1.20 -11.42
CA ALA A 137 -2.25 0.03 -11.97
C ALA A 137 -1.79 0.30 -13.41
N THR A 138 -0.49 0.08 -13.70
CA THR A 138 0.09 0.21 -15.05
C THR A 138 -0.44 -0.83 -16.05
N VAL A 139 -0.77 -2.03 -15.56
CA VAL A 139 -1.20 -3.13 -16.45
C VAL A 139 -2.71 -3.13 -16.69
N LEU A 140 -3.50 -2.82 -15.65
CA LEU A 140 -4.97 -2.88 -15.68
C LEU A 140 -5.60 -1.48 -15.66
N GLU A 141 -5.06 -0.56 -16.46
CA GLU A 141 -5.50 0.85 -16.50
C GLU A 141 -6.99 1.01 -16.82
N ASP A 142 -7.56 0.13 -17.65
CA ASP A 142 -8.97 0.14 -18.06
C ASP A 142 -9.94 -0.13 -16.89
N LYS A 143 -9.42 -0.73 -15.81
CA LYS A 143 -10.14 -1.03 -14.57
C LYS A 143 -10.00 0.05 -13.50
N LEU A 144 -9.11 1.02 -13.67
CA LEU A 144 -8.99 2.14 -12.74
C LEU A 144 -10.21 3.07 -12.81
N PRO A 145 -10.51 3.82 -11.73
CA PRO A 145 -11.45 4.93 -11.82
C PRO A 145 -10.98 5.95 -12.86
N PRO A 146 -11.92 6.57 -13.62
CA PRO A 146 -11.55 7.59 -14.59
C PRO A 146 -10.77 8.74 -13.93
N LYS A 147 -9.61 9.07 -14.51
CA LYS A 147 -8.67 10.10 -14.06
C LYS A 147 -8.01 9.82 -12.69
N ALA A 148 -7.94 8.56 -12.26
CA ALA A 148 -7.12 8.21 -11.11
C ALA A 148 -5.65 8.54 -11.41
N PRO A 149 -4.97 9.34 -10.56
CA PRO A 149 -3.57 9.63 -10.76
C PRO A 149 -2.74 8.38 -10.44
N ILE A 150 -1.95 7.95 -11.41
CA ILE A 150 -0.99 6.84 -11.31
C ILE A 150 0.40 7.32 -11.72
N LEU A 151 1.42 6.62 -11.26
CA LEU A 151 2.78 6.88 -11.71
C LEU A 151 2.95 6.43 -13.16
N ASP A 152 3.70 7.21 -13.93
CA ASP A 152 4.14 6.82 -15.26
C ASP A 152 5.36 5.90 -15.13
N GLU A 153 5.10 4.61 -14.99
CA GLU A 153 6.16 3.59 -14.81
C GLU A 153 7.02 3.42 -16.06
N GLU A 154 6.50 3.66 -17.26
CA GLU A 154 7.28 3.64 -18.48
C GLU A 154 8.31 4.77 -18.49
N LEU A 155 7.90 6.00 -18.16
CA LEU A 155 8.82 7.11 -18.01
C LEU A 155 9.87 6.85 -16.92
N ILE A 156 9.48 6.21 -15.83
CA ILE A 156 10.42 5.81 -14.78
C ILE A 156 11.42 4.77 -15.32
N LEU A 157 10.96 3.78 -16.09
CA LEU A 157 11.82 2.79 -16.72
C LEU A 157 12.82 3.41 -17.70
N GLU A 158 12.39 4.37 -18.52
CA GLU A 158 13.27 5.14 -19.40
C GLU A 158 14.35 5.89 -18.60
N GLN A 159 13.95 6.52 -17.49
CA GLN A 159 14.87 7.20 -16.59
C GLN A 159 15.86 6.23 -15.94
N ILE A 160 15.45 5.02 -15.60
CA ILE A 160 16.32 3.97 -15.07
C ILE A 160 17.30 3.54 -16.17
N ASN A 161 16.82 3.18 -17.36
CA ASN A 161 17.64 2.75 -18.49
C ASN A 161 18.68 3.80 -18.93
N SER A 162 18.34 5.09 -18.82
CA SER A 162 19.27 6.18 -19.11
C SER A 162 20.39 6.34 -18.06
N LYS A 163 20.20 5.81 -16.84
CA LYS A 163 21.12 5.97 -15.71
C LYS A 163 21.89 4.71 -15.35
N LEU A 164 21.36 3.54 -15.71
CA LEU A 164 22.05 2.28 -15.48
C LEU A 164 23.25 2.14 -16.42
N ASP A 165 24.25 1.41 -15.92
CA ASP A 165 25.36 0.94 -16.72
C ASP A 165 24.84 0.16 -17.94
N LYS A 166 25.43 0.38 -19.13
CA LYS A 166 24.96 -0.21 -20.39
C LYS A 166 25.18 -1.71 -20.48
N GLU A 167 26.02 -2.26 -19.60
CA GLU A 167 26.19 -3.71 -19.45
C GLU A 167 25.11 -4.36 -18.58
N ILE A 168 24.22 -3.58 -17.94
CA ILE A 168 23.10 -4.13 -17.17
C ILE A 168 21.92 -4.34 -18.12
N ASN A 169 21.41 -5.57 -18.19
CA ASN A 169 20.20 -5.87 -18.94
C ASN A 169 18.98 -5.46 -18.11
N LEU A 170 18.24 -4.44 -18.56
CA LEU A 170 17.00 -4.01 -17.92
C LEU A 170 15.80 -4.61 -18.64
N ILE A 171 15.02 -5.41 -17.93
CA ILE A 171 13.89 -6.18 -18.47
C ILE A 171 12.59 -5.63 -17.86
N SER A 172 11.56 -5.49 -18.70
CA SER A 172 10.24 -5.04 -18.28
C SER A 172 9.16 -5.91 -18.93
N PRO A 173 8.34 -6.62 -18.15
CA PRO A 173 7.24 -7.43 -18.68
C PRO A 173 5.95 -6.61 -18.92
N ILE A 174 6.01 -5.27 -18.93
CA ILE A 174 4.82 -4.41 -19.08
C ILE A 174 3.99 -4.78 -20.31
N ASP A 175 4.64 -4.88 -21.48
CA ASP A 175 3.94 -5.10 -22.75
C ASP A 175 3.29 -6.49 -22.79
N LEU A 176 4.03 -7.52 -22.35
CA LEU A 176 3.49 -8.87 -22.23
C LEU A 176 2.30 -8.91 -21.27
N LEU A 177 2.43 -8.31 -20.08
CA LEU A 177 1.36 -8.33 -19.08
C LEU A 177 0.13 -7.54 -19.55
N ARG A 178 0.31 -6.44 -20.29
CA ARG A 178 -0.80 -5.70 -20.91
C ARG A 178 -1.50 -6.52 -21.99
N LEU A 179 -0.75 -7.25 -22.82
CA LEU A 179 -1.33 -8.18 -23.79
C LEU A 179 -2.18 -9.27 -23.10
N LYS A 180 -1.78 -9.65 -21.89
CA LYS A 180 -2.43 -10.67 -21.03
C LYS A 180 -3.43 -10.10 -20.02
N ASN A 181 -3.78 -8.81 -20.10
CA ASN A 181 -4.57 -8.12 -19.07
C ASN A 181 -6.02 -8.61 -18.90
N LYS A 182 -6.53 -9.38 -19.87
CA LYS A 182 -7.85 -10.04 -19.79
C LYS A 182 -7.83 -11.30 -18.94
N GLU A 183 -6.66 -11.87 -18.68
CA GLU A 183 -6.47 -13.03 -17.82
C GLU A 183 -6.33 -12.60 -16.35
N SER A 184 -6.51 -13.54 -15.41
CA SER A 184 -6.39 -13.24 -13.99
C SER A 184 -4.91 -13.18 -13.56
N ILE A 185 -4.16 -12.22 -14.10
CA ILE A 185 -2.71 -12.05 -13.87
C ILE A 185 -2.39 -11.25 -12.60
N TYR A 186 -3.36 -10.54 -12.02
CA TYR A 186 -3.24 -9.92 -10.70
C TYR A 186 -4.42 -10.28 -9.80
N TYR A 187 -4.16 -10.37 -8.50
CA TYR A 187 -5.23 -10.51 -7.51
C TYR A 187 -6.09 -9.24 -7.47
N LYS A 188 -7.39 -9.43 -7.19
CA LYS A 188 -8.34 -8.30 -7.14
C LYS A 188 -8.01 -7.34 -6.00
N THR A 189 -7.87 -7.87 -4.79
CA THR A 189 -7.71 -7.08 -3.54
C THR A 189 -6.28 -7.04 -3.01
N ASP A 190 -5.35 -7.75 -3.66
CA ASP A 190 -3.92 -7.74 -3.33
C ASP A 190 -3.15 -7.05 -4.47
N HIS A 191 -1.99 -6.45 -4.17
CA HIS A 191 -1.19 -5.70 -5.14
C HIS A 191 -0.30 -6.61 -6.00
N HIS A 192 -0.04 -7.84 -5.56
CA HIS A 192 0.78 -8.80 -6.27
C HIS A 192 0.05 -9.41 -7.48
N TYR A 193 0.85 -9.87 -8.43
CA TYR A 193 0.39 -10.76 -9.49
C TYR A 193 -0.15 -12.10 -8.92
N THR A 194 -0.88 -12.85 -9.74
CA THR A 194 -1.17 -14.27 -9.45
C THR A 194 0.00 -15.14 -9.89
N SER A 195 -0.05 -16.44 -9.60
CA SER A 195 0.93 -17.41 -10.14
C SER A 195 0.99 -17.38 -11.68
N LEU A 196 -0.12 -17.06 -12.35
CA LEU A 196 -0.15 -16.93 -13.81
C LEU A 196 0.58 -15.67 -14.28
N GLY A 197 0.36 -14.52 -13.62
CA GLY A 197 1.11 -13.29 -13.92
C GLY A 197 2.61 -13.48 -13.67
N ALA A 198 2.96 -14.14 -12.56
CA ALA A 198 4.34 -14.50 -12.25
C ALA A 198 4.96 -15.44 -13.29
N PHE A 199 4.20 -16.40 -13.80
CA PHE A 199 4.63 -17.28 -14.88
C PHE A 199 4.95 -16.49 -16.15
N TYR A 200 4.09 -15.55 -16.57
CA TYR A 200 4.37 -14.72 -17.74
C TYR A 200 5.60 -13.83 -17.56
N THR A 201 5.74 -13.19 -16.39
CA THR A 201 6.95 -12.43 -16.05
C THR A 201 8.21 -13.30 -16.09
N TYR A 202 8.13 -14.53 -15.57
CA TYR A 202 9.24 -15.48 -15.66
C TYR A 202 9.56 -15.89 -17.10
N SER A 203 8.55 -16.15 -17.93
CA SER A 203 8.75 -16.47 -19.35
C SER A 203 9.44 -15.33 -20.10
N GLU A 204 9.01 -14.09 -19.88
CA GLU A 204 9.66 -12.90 -20.45
C GLU A 204 11.14 -12.83 -20.06
N TYR A 205 11.45 -13.06 -18.78
CA TYR A 205 12.83 -13.10 -18.31
C TYR A 205 13.63 -14.18 -19.03
N MET A 206 13.09 -15.40 -19.13
CA MET A 206 13.77 -16.53 -19.78
C MET A 206 13.98 -16.33 -21.28
N GLU A 207 13.10 -15.59 -21.97
CA GLU A 207 13.27 -15.25 -23.39
C GLU A 207 14.32 -14.15 -23.61
N SER A 208 14.62 -13.35 -22.58
CA SER A 208 15.57 -12.26 -22.65
C SER A 208 17.03 -12.65 -22.38
N ILE A 209 17.29 -13.92 -22.00
CA ILE A 209 18.62 -14.45 -21.63
C ILE A 209 19.11 -15.56 -22.57
#